data_AF-A0A969MEL9-F1
#
_entry.id   AF-A0A969MEL9-F1
#
_cell.length_a   1.000
_cell.length_b   1.000
_cell.length_c   1.000
_cell.angle_alpha   90.00
_cell.angle_beta   90.00
_cell.angle_gamma   90.00
#
_symmetry.space_group_name_H-M   'P 1'
#
loop_
_entity.id
_entity.type
_entity.pdbx_description
1 polymer ?
#
loop_
_entity_poly.entity_id
_entity_poly.type
_entity_poly.pdbx_seq_one_letter_code
_entity_poly.pdbx_strand_id
1 'polypeptide(L)'
;MKLLVNGCSVTRGDELTSDVLPESIEDKIYREKHVWGGQLAQKLNLSEYNNIAERGSSNKRILRTTIEYIATLSEVERSDLLVIIGWSQISRTEIYFQKKWRQVLPNFLTYFINHEFHAIEDFCQRYMMDDLPCHELFFTYVVSLQSFLKSNNINYFFLSFFPIDWTISTDFDHIINGIDHNTFLYHNSKRNIRKVIHTEAKQRGYDTELLVKPKQHPSELGHSLIAEVLYNELQIRNII
;
A
#
# COMPACT_ATOMS: atom_id res chain seq x y z
N MET A 1 14.11 -16.62 1.79
CA MET A 1 13.20 -15.51 2.09
C MET A 1 12.38 -15.17 0.86
N LYS A 2 11.07 -15.06 1.04
CA LYS A 2 10.07 -14.67 0.04
C LYS A 2 9.53 -13.27 0.36
N LEU A 3 9.13 -12.50 -0.64
CA LEU A 3 8.49 -11.20 -0.44
C LEU A 3 7.05 -11.21 -0.95
N LEU A 4 6.12 -10.84 -0.07
CA LEU A 4 4.77 -10.44 -0.44
C LEU A 4 4.64 -8.92 -0.30
N VAL A 5 4.18 -8.25 -1.35
CA VAL A 5 3.77 -6.84 -1.28
C VAL A 5 2.29 -6.69 -1.60
N ASN A 6 1.63 -5.79 -0.89
CA ASN A 6 0.25 -5.40 -1.16
C ASN A 6 0.07 -3.89 -0.99
N GLY A 7 -0.95 -3.33 -1.63
CA GLY A 7 -1.24 -1.91 -1.61
C GLY A 7 -2.20 -1.49 -2.72
N CYS A 8 -2.12 -0.21 -3.06
CA CYS A 8 -2.93 0.36 -4.14
C CYS A 8 -2.14 0.46 -5.47
N SER A 9 -2.58 1.34 -6.36
CA SER A 9 -1.97 1.55 -7.68
C SER A 9 -0.48 1.88 -7.63
N VAL A 10 0.02 2.56 -6.58
CA VAL A 10 1.46 2.81 -6.41
C VAL A 10 2.23 1.52 -6.12
N THR A 11 1.69 0.62 -5.27
CA THR A 11 2.33 -0.69 -5.05
C THR A 11 2.20 -1.61 -6.25
N ARG A 12 1.11 -1.49 -7.00
CA ARG A 12 0.95 -2.23 -8.25
C ARG A 12 1.91 -1.74 -9.33
N GLY A 13 2.21 -0.44 -9.36
CA GLY A 13 3.00 0.20 -10.42
C GLY A 13 2.17 0.50 -11.67
N ASP A 14 0.89 0.83 -11.52
CA ASP A 14 -0.05 1.06 -12.63
C ASP A 14 0.45 2.11 -13.64
N GLU A 15 1.27 3.05 -13.20
CA GLU A 15 1.84 4.11 -14.02
C GLU A 15 3.04 3.68 -14.87
N LEU A 16 3.60 2.48 -14.67
CA LEU A 16 4.82 2.04 -15.34
C LEU A 16 4.54 1.52 -16.76
N THR A 17 3.31 1.11 -17.02
CA THR A 17 2.88 0.51 -18.28
C THR A 17 1.72 1.29 -18.90
N SER A 18 1.20 0.81 -20.02
CA SER A 18 0.06 1.45 -20.67
C SER A 18 -1.20 1.35 -19.80
N ASP A 19 -2.07 2.37 -19.84
CA ASP A 19 -3.38 2.36 -19.17
C ASP A 19 -4.40 1.39 -19.85
N VAL A 20 -3.97 0.65 -20.89
CA VAL A 20 -4.82 -0.25 -21.69
C VAL A 20 -5.14 -1.54 -20.93
N LEU A 21 -6.42 -1.93 -20.95
CA LEU A 21 -6.89 -3.17 -20.34
C LEU A 21 -7.50 -4.11 -21.39
N PRO A 22 -7.27 -5.44 -21.30
CA PRO A 22 -6.38 -6.11 -20.35
C PRO A 22 -4.89 -5.77 -20.58
N GLU A 23 -4.11 -5.77 -19.50
CA GLU A 23 -2.65 -5.57 -19.54
C GLU A 23 -2.00 -6.70 -20.38
N SER A 24 -1.04 -6.36 -21.24
CA SER A 24 -0.27 -7.36 -21.98
C SER A 24 0.65 -8.15 -21.04
N ILE A 25 1.13 -9.31 -21.47
CA ILE A 25 2.07 -10.11 -20.68
C ILE A 25 3.39 -9.34 -20.52
N GLU A 26 3.82 -8.66 -21.58
CA GLU A 26 5.03 -7.83 -21.61
C GLU A 26 4.92 -6.66 -20.63
N ASP A 27 3.78 -5.96 -20.61
CA ASP A 27 3.53 -4.88 -19.66
C ASP A 27 3.55 -5.43 -18.23
N LYS A 28 2.87 -6.56 -17.97
CA LYS A 28 2.88 -7.16 -16.63
C LYS A 28 4.30 -7.49 -16.15
N ILE A 29 5.11 -8.14 -16.99
CA ILE A 29 6.50 -8.50 -16.67
C ILE A 29 7.33 -7.23 -16.42
N TYR A 30 7.17 -6.21 -17.27
CA TYR A 30 7.86 -4.94 -17.12
C TYR A 30 7.50 -4.28 -15.79
N ARG A 31 6.20 -4.14 -15.50
CA ARG A 31 5.70 -3.52 -14.28
C ARG A 31 6.18 -4.26 -13.03
N GLU A 32 6.07 -5.58 -13.00
CA GLU A 32 6.50 -6.38 -11.85
C GLU A 32 8.01 -6.25 -11.59
N LYS A 33 8.82 -6.09 -12.63
CA LYS A 33 10.26 -5.87 -12.51
C LYS A 33 10.63 -4.46 -12.03
N HIS A 34 9.93 -3.43 -12.51
CA HIS A 34 10.31 -2.04 -12.31
C HIS A 34 9.52 -1.33 -11.20
N VAL A 35 8.45 -1.92 -10.67
CA VAL A 35 7.78 -1.41 -9.47
C VAL A 35 8.67 -1.61 -8.25
N TRP A 36 8.53 -0.74 -7.25
CA TRP A 36 9.40 -0.74 -6.06
C TRP A 36 9.49 -2.11 -5.38
N GLY A 37 8.41 -2.90 -5.36
CA GLY A 37 8.41 -4.24 -4.76
C GLY A 37 9.35 -5.20 -5.49
N GLY A 38 9.36 -5.15 -6.82
CA GLY A 38 10.24 -6.00 -7.64
C GLY A 38 11.69 -5.55 -7.57
N GLN A 39 11.93 -4.24 -7.58
CA GLN A 39 13.27 -3.69 -7.39
C GLN A 39 13.83 -4.02 -6.00
N LEU A 40 13.00 -3.97 -4.96
CA LEU A 40 13.38 -4.36 -3.60
C LEU A 40 13.68 -5.85 -3.51
N ALA A 41 12.85 -6.71 -4.12
CA ALA A 41 13.10 -8.16 -4.15
C ALA A 41 14.46 -8.49 -4.79
N GLN A 42 14.82 -7.80 -5.88
CA GLN A 42 16.14 -7.95 -6.51
C GLN A 42 17.27 -7.50 -5.59
N LYS A 43 17.14 -6.34 -4.93
CA LYS A 43 18.14 -5.83 -3.97
C LYS A 43 18.36 -6.78 -2.79
N LEU A 44 17.30 -7.45 -2.35
CA LEU A 44 17.33 -8.44 -1.27
C LEU A 44 17.74 -9.84 -1.74
N ASN A 45 17.98 -10.04 -3.04
CA ASN A 45 18.31 -11.33 -3.64
C ASN A 45 17.32 -12.45 -3.26
N LEU A 46 16.02 -12.15 -3.32
CA LEU A 46 14.96 -13.07 -2.91
C LEU A 46 14.64 -14.09 -4.01
N SER A 47 14.31 -15.31 -3.58
CA SER A 47 13.96 -16.41 -4.49
C SER A 47 12.54 -16.29 -5.05
N GLU A 48 11.64 -15.58 -4.35
CA GLU A 48 10.24 -15.43 -4.72
C GLU A 48 9.71 -14.04 -4.36
N TYR A 49 8.92 -13.46 -5.26
CA TYR A 49 8.27 -12.17 -5.10
C TYR A 49 6.84 -12.23 -5.63
N ASN A 50 5.89 -11.82 -4.79
CA ASN A 50 4.48 -11.76 -5.11
C ASN A 50 3.92 -10.36 -4.82
N ASN A 51 3.26 -9.76 -5.81
CA ASN A 51 2.59 -8.47 -5.70
C ASN A 51 1.09 -8.63 -5.93
N ILE A 52 0.31 -8.54 -4.86
CA ILE A 52 -1.16 -8.70 -4.90
C ILE A 52 -1.90 -7.36 -4.82
N ALA A 53 -1.18 -6.25 -5.01
CA ALA A 53 -1.75 -4.91 -5.03
C ALA A 53 -2.68 -4.71 -6.23
N GLU A 54 -3.70 -3.87 -6.05
CA GLU A 54 -4.67 -3.58 -7.10
C GLU A 54 -4.94 -2.07 -7.22
N ARG A 55 -5.31 -1.67 -8.43
CA ARG A 55 -5.65 -0.29 -8.76
C ARG A 55 -6.76 0.22 -7.84
N GLY A 56 -6.55 1.38 -7.24
CA GLY A 56 -7.55 2.01 -6.38
C GLY A 56 -7.87 1.23 -5.09
N SER A 57 -7.07 0.23 -4.71
CA SER A 57 -7.33 -0.57 -3.50
C SER A 57 -7.51 0.29 -2.25
N SER A 58 -8.53 -0.04 -1.49
CA SER A 58 -8.76 0.42 -0.12
C SER A 58 -7.90 -0.32 0.90
N ASN A 59 -7.74 0.29 2.08
CA ASN A 59 -7.06 -0.36 3.20
C ASN A 59 -7.79 -1.61 3.70
N LYS A 60 -9.13 -1.63 3.59
CA LYS A 60 -9.96 -2.81 3.84
C LYS A 60 -9.65 -3.96 2.89
N ARG A 61 -9.53 -3.69 1.57
CA ARG A 61 -9.10 -4.71 0.60
C ARG A 61 -7.72 -5.23 0.93
N ILE A 62 -6.76 -4.34 1.19
CA ILE A 62 -5.37 -4.68 1.49
C ILE A 62 -5.30 -5.64 2.69
N LEU A 63 -5.99 -5.32 3.79
CA LEU A 63 -6.11 -6.21 4.95
C LEU A 63 -6.65 -7.59 4.54
N ARG A 64 -7.81 -7.62 3.89
CA ARG A 64 -8.52 -8.85 3.54
C ARG A 64 -7.69 -9.74 2.60
N THR A 65 -7.17 -9.19 1.51
CA THR A 65 -6.45 -9.99 0.51
C THR A 65 -5.07 -10.42 0.98
N THR A 66 -4.41 -9.67 1.87
CA THR A 66 -3.19 -10.14 2.53
C THR A 66 -3.47 -11.35 3.42
N ILE A 67 -4.53 -11.29 4.25
CA ILE A 67 -4.91 -12.42 5.10
C ILE A 67 -5.33 -13.63 4.25
N GLU A 68 -6.16 -13.42 3.22
CA GLU A 68 -6.58 -14.48 2.29
C GLU A 68 -5.36 -15.17 1.64
N TYR A 69 -4.37 -14.40 1.18
CA TYR A 69 -3.14 -14.95 0.59
C TYR A 69 -2.32 -15.74 1.62
N ILE A 70 -2.08 -15.19 2.81
CA ILE A 70 -1.28 -15.88 3.84
C ILE A 70 -1.98 -17.17 4.31
N ALA A 71 -3.31 -17.16 4.37
CA ALA A 71 -4.09 -18.33 4.75
C ALA A 71 -3.91 -19.52 3.78
N THR A 72 -3.52 -19.29 2.52
CA THR A 72 -3.22 -20.37 1.57
C THR A 72 -1.83 -20.97 1.73
N LEU A 73 -0.94 -20.32 2.49
CA LEU A 73 0.43 -20.77 2.71
C LEU A 73 0.52 -21.78 3.86
N SER A 74 1.42 -22.75 3.72
CA SER A 74 1.85 -23.63 4.80
C SER A 74 2.67 -22.88 5.86
N GLU A 75 2.83 -23.47 7.05
CA GLU A 75 3.64 -22.90 8.12
C GLU A 75 5.10 -22.67 7.70
N VAL A 76 5.67 -23.61 6.95
CA VAL A 76 7.03 -23.49 6.40
C VAL A 76 7.15 -22.28 5.48
N GLU A 77 6.19 -22.07 4.59
CA GLU A 77 6.19 -20.92 3.69
C GLU A 77 6.03 -19.59 4.42
N ARG A 78 5.24 -19.55 5.50
CA ARG A 78 5.06 -18.35 6.34
C ARG A 78 6.34 -17.99 7.08
N SER A 79 7.09 -18.97 7.57
CA SER A 79 8.32 -18.74 8.35
C SER A 79 9.43 -18.05 7.56
N ASP A 80 9.42 -18.15 6.23
CA ASP A 80 10.39 -17.54 5.32
C ASP A 80 9.82 -16.31 4.60
N LEU A 81 8.65 -15.81 5.01
CA LEU A 81 7.94 -14.72 4.35
C LEU A 81 8.22 -13.37 5.01
N LEU A 82 8.57 -12.39 4.18
CA LEU A 82 8.52 -10.96 4.50
C LEU A 82 7.28 -10.34 3.83
N VAL A 83 6.45 -9.66 4.60
CA VAL A 83 5.25 -8.94 4.12
C VAL A 83 5.46 -7.44 4.19
N ILE A 84 5.39 -6.74 3.06
CA ILE A 84 5.48 -5.28 3.02
C ILE A 84 4.17 -4.66 2.53
N ILE A 85 3.57 -3.82 3.38
CA ILE A 85 2.27 -3.22 3.10
C ILE A 85 2.42 -1.73 2.81
N GLY A 86 2.05 -1.37 1.59
CA GLY A 86 1.86 0.00 1.16
C GLY A 86 0.44 0.49 1.40
N TRP A 87 0.18 1.05 2.58
CA TRP A 87 -1.15 1.56 2.93
C TRP A 87 -1.58 2.68 1.97
N SER A 88 -2.85 2.61 1.58
CA SER A 88 -3.49 3.57 0.69
C SER A 88 -4.14 4.72 1.46
N GLN A 89 -4.78 5.62 0.73
CA GLN A 89 -5.53 6.73 1.29
C GLN A 89 -6.63 6.20 2.22
N ILE A 90 -6.70 6.76 3.43
CA ILE A 90 -7.57 6.29 4.52
C ILE A 90 -9.06 6.30 4.17
N SER A 91 -9.50 7.22 3.32
CA SER A 91 -10.91 7.34 2.92
C SER A 91 -11.33 6.36 1.82
N ARG A 92 -10.41 5.61 1.21
CA ARG A 92 -10.78 4.56 0.24
C ARG A 92 -11.40 3.39 0.97
N THR A 93 -12.52 2.90 0.46
CA THR A 93 -13.20 1.71 1.00
C THR A 93 -13.59 0.73 -0.11
N GLU A 94 -14.14 -0.42 0.27
CA GLU A 94 -14.74 -1.36 -0.66
C GLU A 94 -16.09 -1.87 -0.15
N ILE A 95 -16.99 -2.09 -1.10
CA ILE A 95 -18.31 -2.66 -0.85
C ILE A 95 -18.49 -3.92 -1.68
N TYR A 96 -19.19 -4.89 -1.10
CA TYR A 96 -19.55 -6.11 -1.80
C TYR A 96 -20.88 -5.87 -2.51
N PHE A 97 -20.82 -5.73 -3.83
CA PHE A 97 -21.99 -5.41 -4.66
C PHE A 97 -22.07 -6.38 -5.83
N GLN A 98 -23.25 -6.98 -6.04
CA GLN A 98 -23.51 -7.94 -7.13
C GLN A 98 -22.44 -9.06 -7.21
N LYS A 99 -22.16 -9.69 -6.06
CA LYS A 99 -21.19 -10.78 -5.90
C LYS A 99 -19.72 -10.42 -6.20
N LYS A 100 -19.40 -9.12 -6.25
CA LYS A 100 -18.03 -8.64 -6.49
C LYS A 100 -17.66 -7.56 -5.49
N TRP A 101 -16.42 -7.60 -5.02
CA TRP A 101 -15.84 -6.46 -4.32
C TRP A 101 -15.64 -5.32 -5.32
N ARG A 102 -16.07 -4.13 -4.92
CA ARG A 102 -15.93 -2.91 -5.70
C ARG A 102 -15.28 -1.85 -4.84
N GLN A 103 -14.23 -1.22 -5.36
CA GLN A 103 -13.56 -0.11 -4.67
C GLN A 103 -14.43 1.14 -4.79
N VAL A 104 -14.49 1.90 -3.71
CA VAL A 104 -15.12 3.22 -3.64
C VAL A 104 -14.00 4.22 -3.38
N LEU A 105 -13.74 5.09 -4.35
CA LEU A 105 -12.64 6.04 -4.31
C LEU A 105 -13.19 7.44 -3.98
N PRO A 106 -12.52 8.21 -3.11
CA PRO A 106 -12.92 9.58 -2.83
C PRO A 106 -12.76 10.44 -4.08
N ASN A 107 -13.76 11.29 -4.37
CA ASN A 107 -13.77 12.22 -5.51
C ASN A 107 -13.65 11.54 -6.88
N PHE A 108 -13.97 10.26 -6.97
CA PHE A 108 -14.01 9.53 -8.22
C PHE A 108 -15.32 8.78 -8.28
N LEU A 109 -16.19 9.20 -9.19
CA LEU A 109 -17.46 8.54 -9.45
C LEU A 109 -17.30 7.71 -10.73
N THR A 110 -17.56 6.41 -10.63
CA THR A 110 -17.56 5.47 -11.76
C THR A 110 -18.80 5.66 -12.63
N TYR A 111 -19.00 6.88 -13.14
CA TYR A 111 -20.16 7.30 -13.94
C TYR A 111 -20.42 6.43 -15.17
N PHE A 112 -19.41 5.71 -15.67
CA PHE A 112 -19.46 5.03 -16.95
C PHE A 112 -19.85 3.54 -16.89
N ILE A 113 -20.07 2.95 -15.71
CA ILE A 113 -20.08 1.49 -15.58
C ILE A 113 -21.40 0.93 -15.04
N ASN A 114 -22.05 1.57 -14.05
CA ASN A 114 -23.29 1.06 -13.46
C ASN A 114 -24.02 2.15 -12.63
N HIS A 115 -25.22 2.54 -13.05
CA HIS A 115 -26.02 3.58 -12.36
C HIS A 115 -26.43 3.21 -10.93
N GLU A 116 -26.67 1.93 -10.62
CA GLU A 116 -27.00 1.50 -9.25
C GLU A 116 -25.79 1.58 -8.34
N PHE A 117 -24.63 1.13 -8.84
CA PHE A 117 -23.38 1.24 -8.08
C PHE A 117 -23.02 2.70 -7.81
N HIS A 118 -23.27 3.59 -8.77
CA HIS A 118 -23.04 5.01 -8.64
C HIS A 118 -23.81 5.63 -7.46
N ALA A 119 -25.07 5.27 -7.26
CA ALA A 119 -25.86 5.77 -6.12
C ALA A 119 -25.25 5.34 -4.78
N ILE A 120 -24.72 4.12 -4.70
CA ILE A 120 -24.03 3.64 -3.50
C ILE A 120 -22.69 4.36 -3.32
N GLU A 121 -21.95 4.57 -4.41
CA GLU A 121 -20.67 5.30 -4.40
C GLU A 121 -20.85 6.74 -3.90
N ASP A 122 -21.88 7.44 -4.39
CA ASP A 122 -22.27 8.79 -3.94
C ASP A 122 -22.69 8.79 -2.47
N PHE A 123 -23.50 7.80 -2.04
CA PHE A 123 -23.85 7.64 -0.62
C PHE A 123 -22.62 7.45 0.26
N CYS A 124 -21.71 6.54 -0.11
CA CYS A 124 -20.48 6.30 0.64
C CYS A 124 -19.61 7.56 0.71
N GLN A 125 -19.43 8.26 -0.41
CA GLN A 125 -18.61 9.47 -0.45
C GLN A 125 -19.20 10.60 0.40
N ARG A 126 -20.53 10.75 0.46
CA ARG A 126 -21.18 11.81 1.24
C ARG A 126 -21.31 11.52 2.73
N TYR A 127 -21.51 10.26 3.10
CA TYR A 127 -21.95 9.91 4.45
C TYR A 127 -21.03 8.93 5.19
N MET A 128 -20.12 8.25 4.50
CA MET A 128 -19.23 7.25 5.11
C MET A 128 -17.76 7.63 5.07
N MET A 129 -17.36 8.59 4.23
CA MET A 129 -15.98 9.05 4.09
C MET A 129 -15.69 10.29 4.95
N ASP A 130 -16.18 10.30 6.18
CA ASP A 130 -15.79 11.32 7.16
C ASP A 130 -14.38 11.03 7.71
N ASP A 131 -13.61 12.08 7.97
CA ASP A 131 -12.20 11.97 8.33
C ASP A 131 -12.00 11.15 9.61
N LEU A 132 -12.83 11.35 10.64
CA LEU A 132 -12.61 10.72 11.95
C LEU A 132 -12.84 9.19 11.91
N PRO A 133 -13.99 8.67 11.40
CA PRO A 133 -14.19 7.23 11.20
C PRO A 133 -13.17 6.60 10.25
N CYS A 134 -12.72 7.34 9.23
CA CYS A 134 -11.72 6.82 8.28
C CYS A 134 -10.36 6.60 8.94
N HIS A 135 -9.95 7.47 9.88
CA HIS A 135 -8.74 7.26 10.69
C HIS A 135 -8.91 6.09 11.67
N GLU A 136 -10.06 5.99 12.36
CA GLU A 136 -10.35 4.88 13.26
C GLU A 136 -10.23 3.52 12.56
N LEU A 137 -10.89 3.39 11.40
CA LEU A 137 -10.83 2.18 10.59
C LEU A 137 -9.41 1.91 10.10
N PHE A 138 -8.69 2.93 9.67
CA PHE A 138 -7.30 2.79 9.24
C PHE A 138 -6.42 2.21 10.35
N PHE A 139 -6.42 2.79 11.55
CA PHE A 139 -5.62 2.29 12.67
C PHE A 139 -6.05 0.89 13.09
N THR A 140 -7.36 0.61 13.06
CA THR A 140 -7.91 -0.73 13.31
C THR A 140 -7.38 -1.74 12.30
N TYR A 141 -7.31 -1.40 11.01
CA TYR A 141 -6.75 -2.29 9.98
C TYR A 141 -5.26 -2.54 10.16
N VAL A 142 -4.50 -1.51 10.54
CA VAL A 142 -3.06 -1.63 10.84
C VAL A 142 -2.84 -2.59 12.00
N VAL A 143 -3.51 -2.38 13.13
CA VAL A 143 -3.37 -3.23 14.32
C VAL A 143 -3.87 -4.65 14.04
N SER A 144 -4.97 -4.80 13.30
CA SER A 144 -5.50 -6.12 12.94
C SER A 144 -4.52 -6.92 12.10
N LEU A 145 -3.95 -6.31 11.04
CA LEU A 145 -2.99 -6.99 10.19
C LEU A 145 -1.70 -7.28 10.93
N GLN A 146 -1.20 -6.32 11.70
CA GLN A 146 -0.03 -6.50 12.56
C GLN A 146 -0.20 -7.70 13.51
N SER A 147 -1.30 -7.73 14.26
CA SER A 147 -1.57 -8.81 15.22
C SER A 147 -1.66 -10.17 14.53
N PHE A 148 -2.27 -10.22 13.35
CA PHE A 148 -2.32 -11.43 12.54
C PHE A 148 -0.93 -11.88 12.07
N LEU A 149 -0.07 -10.96 11.61
CA LEU A 149 1.27 -11.29 11.16
C LEU A 149 2.15 -11.76 12.33
N LYS A 150 2.08 -11.07 13.48
CA LYS A 150 2.79 -11.45 14.71
C LYS A 150 2.36 -12.83 15.21
N SER A 151 1.05 -13.12 15.24
CA SER A 151 0.56 -14.41 15.71
C SER A 151 0.94 -15.58 14.80
N ASN A 152 1.31 -15.29 13.55
CA ASN A 152 1.81 -16.28 12.59
C ASN A 152 3.35 -16.27 12.45
N ASN A 153 4.07 -15.53 13.29
CA ASN A 153 5.53 -15.37 13.24
C ASN A 153 6.05 -14.91 11.85
N ILE A 154 5.31 -14.01 11.20
CA ILE A 154 5.67 -13.49 9.87
C ILE A 154 6.36 -12.13 10.04
N ASN A 155 7.53 -11.97 9.41
CA ASN A 155 8.21 -10.68 9.36
C ASN A 155 7.44 -9.70 8.49
N TYR A 156 7.33 -8.45 8.93
CA TYR A 156 6.57 -7.46 8.20
C TYR A 156 7.11 -6.04 8.32
N PHE A 157 6.78 -5.22 7.34
CA PHE A 157 7.07 -3.79 7.35
C PHE A 157 5.96 -2.99 6.68
N PHE A 158 5.50 -1.92 7.34
CA PHE A 158 4.43 -1.08 6.85
C PHE A 158 4.97 0.27 6.42
N LEU A 159 4.36 0.84 5.38
CA LEU A 159 4.60 2.22 4.95
C LEU A 159 3.29 2.84 4.49
N SER A 160 3.22 4.17 4.51
CA SER A 160 2.09 4.90 3.94
C SER A 160 2.49 5.70 2.70
N PHE A 161 1.73 5.50 1.62
CA PHE A 161 1.86 6.30 0.40
C PHE A 161 1.18 7.66 0.50
N PHE A 162 0.25 7.82 1.44
CA PHE A 162 -0.56 9.01 1.62
C PHE A 162 -0.35 9.60 3.02
N PRO A 163 -0.56 10.91 3.22
CA PRO A 163 -0.50 11.49 4.55
C PRO A 163 -1.51 10.82 5.48
N ILE A 164 -1.10 10.60 6.74
CA ILE A 164 -1.95 10.14 7.83
C ILE A 164 -1.85 11.20 8.93
N ASP A 165 -2.99 11.62 9.49
CA ASP A 165 -2.99 12.45 10.67
C ASP A 165 -3.03 11.58 11.93
N TRP A 166 -1.85 11.39 12.53
CA TRP A 166 -1.68 10.64 13.77
C TRP A 166 -2.18 11.41 15.01
N THR A 167 -2.59 12.66 14.83
CA THR A 167 -3.04 13.57 15.89
C THR A 167 -4.51 13.95 15.75
N ILE A 168 -5.27 13.25 14.90
CA ILE A 168 -6.65 13.59 14.53
C ILE A 168 -7.59 13.63 15.74
N SER A 169 -7.42 12.74 16.70
CA SER A 169 -8.16 12.69 17.96
C SER A 169 -7.39 11.85 18.98
N THR A 170 -7.44 12.25 20.25
CA THR A 170 -6.94 11.46 21.37
C THR A 170 -7.79 10.23 21.66
N ASP A 171 -9.01 10.16 21.12
CA ASP A 171 -9.91 9.01 21.30
C ASP A 171 -9.29 7.71 20.76
N PHE A 172 -8.37 7.81 19.81
CA PHE A 172 -7.71 6.67 19.18
C PHE A 172 -6.34 6.33 19.76
N ASP A 173 -5.89 7.03 20.80
CA ASP A 173 -4.56 6.80 21.41
C ASP A 173 -4.38 5.33 21.81
N HIS A 174 -5.44 4.68 22.30
CA HIS A 174 -5.40 3.27 22.68
C HIS A 174 -5.12 2.33 21.50
N ILE A 175 -5.58 2.66 20.28
CA ILE A 175 -5.29 1.89 19.07
C ILE A 175 -3.91 2.25 18.53
N ILE A 176 -3.61 3.56 18.47
CA ILE A 176 -2.34 4.08 17.93
C ILE A 176 -1.16 3.54 18.74
N ASN A 177 -1.26 3.54 20.07
CA ASN A 177 -0.23 2.99 20.98
C ASN A 177 -0.03 1.47 20.81
N GLY A 178 -1.00 0.76 20.22
CA GLY A 178 -0.87 -0.65 19.88
C GLY A 178 -0.08 -0.93 18.59
N ILE A 179 0.22 0.11 17.80
CA ILE A 179 0.96 -0.02 16.55
C ILE A 179 2.45 -0.18 16.84
N ASP A 180 3.07 -1.18 16.21
CA ASP A 180 4.49 -1.42 16.28
C ASP A 180 5.22 -0.45 15.33
N HIS A 181 5.60 0.66 15.94
CA HIS A 181 6.32 1.75 15.31
C HIS A 181 7.73 1.37 14.80
N ASN A 182 8.35 0.31 15.32
CA ASN A 182 9.61 -0.18 14.75
C ASN A 182 9.39 -0.78 13.36
N THR A 183 8.23 -1.36 13.11
CA THR A 183 7.86 -1.96 11.83
C THR A 183 6.98 -1.06 10.94
N PHE A 184 6.82 0.22 11.29
CA PHE A 184 6.01 1.16 10.52
C PHE A 184 6.83 2.39 10.14
N LEU A 185 7.05 2.60 8.84
CA LEU A 185 7.76 3.76 8.34
C LEU A 185 6.90 5.04 8.33
N TYR A 186 7.44 6.11 8.90
CA TYR A 186 6.85 7.47 8.99
C TYR A 186 5.60 7.62 9.87
N HIS A 187 5.43 6.74 10.86
CA HIS A 187 4.34 6.82 11.84
C HIS A 187 4.32 8.12 12.68
N ASN A 188 5.46 8.80 12.86
CA ASN A 188 5.56 9.99 13.73
C ASN A 188 5.64 11.32 12.97
N SER A 189 5.21 11.37 11.71
CA SER A 189 5.34 12.60 10.93
C SER A 189 4.18 12.80 9.97
N LYS A 190 3.83 14.07 9.69
CA LYS A 190 2.97 14.44 8.53
C LYS A 190 3.64 14.14 7.17
N ARG A 191 4.69 13.32 7.16
CA ARG A 191 5.39 12.85 5.96
C ARG A 191 4.74 11.55 5.49
N ASN A 192 4.82 11.34 4.19
CA ASN A 192 4.52 10.08 3.54
C ASN A 192 5.75 9.72 2.70
N ILE A 193 5.81 8.48 2.20
CA ILE A 193 6.96 8.03 1.40
C ILE A 193 7.23 8.95 0.21
N ARG A 194 6.20 9.55 -0.42
CA ARG A 194 6.38 10.54 -1.51
C ARG A 194 7.22 11.73 -1.07
N LYS A 195 6.86 12.40 0.02
CA LYS A 195 7.62 13.54 0.55
C LYS A 195 9.06 13.15 0.89
N VAL A 196 9.29 11.93 1.37
CA VAL A 196 10.64 11.48 1.68
C VAL A 196 11.46 11.25 0.41
N ILE A 197 10.91 10.56 -0.60
CA ILE A 197 11.57 10.40 -1.90
C ILE A 197 11.91 11.76 -2.51
N HIS A 198 10.99 12.73 -2.46
CA HIS A 198 11.27 14.09 -2.95
C HIS A 198 12.43 14.75 -2.21
N THR A 199 12.50 14.56 -0.89
CA THR A 199 13.59 15.12 -0.06
C THR A 199 14.92 14.44 -0.39
N GLU A 200 14.94 13.10 -0.43
CA GLU A 200 16.11 12.29 -0.78
C GLU A 200 16.63 12.61 -2.18
N ALA A 201 15.72 12.70 -3.16
CA ALA A 201 16.08 13.01 -4.52
C ALA A 201 16.72 14.39 -4.65
N LYS A 202 16.14 15.40 -3.98
CA LYS A 202 16.69 16.75 -3.95
C LYS A 202 18.09 16.77 -3.31
N GLN A 203 18.30 16.01 -2.23
CA GLN A 203 19.62 15.90 -1.58
C GLN A 203 20.67 15.24 -2.48
N ARG A 204 20.25 14.32 -3.34
CA ARG A 204 21.09 13.63 -4.34
C ARG A 204 21.27 14.39 -5.65
N GLY A 205 20.70 15.60 -5.75
CA GLY A 205 20.79 16.44 -6.94
C GLY A 205 19.93 15.97 -8.12
N TYR A 206 18.96 15.07 -7.89
CA TYR A 206 17.98 14.71 -8.91
C TYR A 206 16.94 15.81 -9.10
N ASP A 207 16.51 15.98 -10.35
CA ASP A 207 15.33 16.77 -10.66
C ASP A 207 14.08 16.05 -10.13
N THR A 208 13.36 16.71 -9.22
CA THR A 208 12.16 16.15 -8.59
C THR A 208 10.99 15.98 -9.55
N GLU A 209 10.99 16.65 -10.70
CA GLU A 209 9.97 16.45 -11.74
C GLU A 209 10.12 15.07 -12.41
N LEU A 210 11.34 14.53 -12.45
CA LEU A 210 11.61 13.20 -12.99
C LEU A 210 11.13 12.06 -12.08
N LEU A 211 10.71 12.36 -10.85
CA LEU A 211 10.26 11.37 -9.87
C LEU A 211 8.78 11.04 -10.00
N VAL A 212 8.02 11.84 -10.74
CA VAL A 212 6.57 11.81 -10.73
C VAL A 212 6.03 11.83 -12.17
N LYS A 213 5.32 10.79 -12.56
CA LYS A 213 4.53 10.76 -13.79
C LYS A 213 3.24 11.59 -13.62
N PRO A 214 2.56 11.99 -14.73
CA PRO A 214 1.23 12.59 -14.67
C PRO A 214 0.31 11.81 -13.72
N LYS A 215 -0.56 12.51 -12.96
CA LYS A 215 -1.42 11.97 -11.87
C LYS A 215 -0.71 11.68 -10.53
N GLN A 216 0.47 12.25 -10.30
CA GLN A 216 1.21 12.17 -9.02
C GLN A 216 1.71 10.77 -8.63
N HIS A 217 1.89 9.89 -9.62
CA HIS A 217 2.40 8.55 -9.44
C HIS A 217 3.94 8.51 -9.59
N PRO A 218 4.69 7.67 -8.85
CA PRO A 218 6.14 7.59 -9.01
C PRO A 218 6.57 7.20 -10.42
N SER A 219 7.57 7.87 -10.97
CA SER A 219 8.28 7.37 -12.14
C SER A 219 9.07 6.10 -11.78
N GLU A 220 9.69 5.47 -12.78
CA GLU A 220 10.59 4.34 -12.53
C GLU A 220 11.75 4.70 -11.57
N LEU A 221 12.31 5.91 -11.71
CA LEU A 221 13.29 6.44 -10.76
C LEU A 221 12.67 6.61 -9.36
N GLY A 222 11.43 7.10 -9.29
CA GLY A 222 10.67 7.18 -8.04
C GLY A 222 10.50 5.81 -7.36
N HIS A 223 10.16 4.76 -8.12
CA HIS A 223 10.12 3.38 -7.61
C HIS A 223 11.47 2.88 -7.14
N SER A 224 12.54 3.23 -7.84
CA SER A 224 13.89 2.85 -7.45
C SER A 224 14.30 3.46 -6.12
N LEU A 225 13.99 4.75 -5.91
CA LEU A 225 14.23 5.43 -4.64
C LEU A 225 13.36 4.88 -3.51
N ILE A 226 12.10 4.49 -3.78
CA ILE A 226 11.27 3.79 -2.78
C ILE A 226 11.95 2.49 -2.35
N ALA A 227 12.39 1.67 -3.31
CA ALA A 227 13.05 0.41 -3.02
C ALA A 227 14.35 0.61 -2.23
N GLU A 228 15.12 1.65 -2.53
CA GLU A 228 16.35 1.97 -1.80
C GLU A 228 16.08 2.44 -0.36
N VAL A 229 15.13 3.36 -0.17
CA VAL A 229 14.72 3.80 1.16
C VAL A 229 14.23 2.61 2.00
N LEU A 230 13.39 1.74 1.41
CA LEU A 230 12.91 0.55 2.11
C LEU A 230 14.04 -0.42 2.44
N TYR A 231 14.96 -0.68 1.52
CA TYR A 231 16.11 -1.54 1.77
C TYR A 231 16.93 -1.03 2.98
N ASN A 232 17.25 0.27 3.00
CA ASN A 232 18.00 0.88 4.10
C ASN A 232 17.23 0.81 5.42
N GLU A 233 15.93 1.12 5.43
CA GLU A 233 15.11 1.07 6.64
C GLU A 233 14.99 -0.35 7.21
N LEU A 234 14.83 -1.36 6.34
CA LEU A 234 14.79 -2.76 6.76
C LEU A 234 16.10 -3.18 7.45
N GLN A 235 17.25 -2.74 6.94
CA GLN A 235 18.56 -3.00 7.57
C GLN A 235 18.71 -2.25 8.90
N ILE A 236 18.44 -0.94 8.91
CA ILE A 236 18.58 -0.09 10.10
C ILE A 236 17.73 -0.62 11.27
N ARG A 237 16.56 -1.18 10.96
CA ARG A 237 15.59 -1.69 11.94
C ARG A 237 15.76 -3.17 12.26
N ASN A 238 16.78 -3.83 11.70
CA ASN A 238 17.07 -5.26 11.85
C ASN A 238 15.86 -6.16 11.53
N ILE A 239 15.14 -5.84 10.45
CA ILE A 239 14.05 -6.69 9.92
C ILE A 239 14.62 -7.75 8.96
N ILE A 240 15.75 -7.43 8.32
CA ILE A 240 16.55 -8.28 7.43
C ILE A 240 18.01 -8.29 7.86
#